data_AF-A0A0Q4RRM1-F1
#
_entry.id   AF-A0A0Q4RRM1-F1
#
_cell.length_a   1.000
_cell.length_b   1.000
_cell.length_c   1.000
_cell.angle_alpha   90.00
_cell.angle_beta   90.00
_cell.angle_gamma   90.00
#
_symmetry.space_group_name_H-M   'P 1'
#
loop_
_entity.id
_entity.type
_entity.pdbx_description
1 polymer ?
#
loop_
_entity_poly.entity_id
_entity_poly.type
_entity_poly.pdbx_seq_one_letter_code
_entity_poly.pdbx_strand_id
1 'polypeptide(L)'
;MEERKYIKIGVAGPVGSGKTALLERLSRKMMDRYDIGVITNDIYTKEDAEFMTKNSLLPKEKIIGVETGGCPHTAIREDASMNLEAVDELAKRFPNIELILIESGGDNLSATFSPDLADVTIFVIDVSGGEKIPRKGGPGITRSDLLLINKIDLAPMVGASLEVMENDARRMRQGKPFVFSNLRSDEGLESVIGWIKKYALLEEIEEPNLYR
;
A
#
# COMPACT_ATOMS: atom_id res chain seq x y z
N MET A 1 -14.78 16.12 19.82
CA MET A 1 -14.16 15.62 18.59
C MET A 1 -15.22 14.83 17.86
N GLU A 2 -15.55 15.18 16.62
CA GLU A 2 -16.39 14.32 15.79
C GLU A 2 -15.70 12.96 15.63
N GLU A 3 -16.49 11.90 15.63
CA GLU A 3 -15.98 10.53 15.48
C GLU A 3 -15.41 10.36 14.07
N ARG A 4 -14.15 9.92 14.00
CA ARG A 4 -13.45 9.68 12.74
C ARG A 4 -14.10 8.52 12.00
N LYS A 5 -14.58 8.76 10.78
CA LYS A 5 -15.32 7.78 9.95
C LYS A 5 -14.48 7.05 8.90
N TYR A 6 -13.21 7.44 8.74
CA TYR A 6 -12.33 6.87 7.72
C TYR A 6 -11.18 6.06 8.30
N ILE A 7 -10.73 5.06 7.56
CA ILE A 7 -9.52 4.29 7.83
C ILE A 7 -8.37 4.78 6.92
N LYS A 8 -7.16 4.90 7.47
CA LYS A 8 -5.92 5.27 6.79
C LYS A 8 -5.13 4.00 6.53
N ILE A 9 -4.90 3.70 5.26
CA ILE A 9 -4.12 2.53 4.84
C ILE A 9 -2.78 3.03 4.28
N GLY A 10 -1.70 2.77 5.00
CA GLY A 10 -0.35 3.10 4.56
C GLY A 10 0.19 2.05 3.60
N VAL A 11 0.62 2.45 2.40
CA VAL A 11 1.21 1.58 1.38
C VAL A 11 2.66 1.98 1.17
N ALA A 12 3.59 1.15 1.65
CA ALA A 12 5.04 1.39 1.58
C ALA A 12 5.76 0.30 0.80
N GLY A 13 7.00 0.56 0.40
CA GLY A 13 7.82 -0.41 -0.32
C GLY A 13 8.91 0.22 -1.18
N PRO A 14 9.78 -0.61 -1.78
CA PRO A 14 10.84 -0.15 -2.68
C PRO A 14 10.36 0.69 -3.85
N VAL A 15 11.28 1.48 -4.39
CA VAL A 15 11.09 2.21 -5.65
C VAL A 15 10.69 1.20 -6.74
N GLY A 16 9.59 1.49 -7.44
CA GLY A 16 9.11 0.67 -8.55
C GLY A 16 8.43 -0.66 -8.17
N SER A 17 8.18 -0.97 -6.90
CA SER A 17 7.54 -2.25 -6.52
C SER A 17 6.07 -2.40 -6.94
N GLY A 18 5.42 -1.29 -7.30
CA GLY A 18 4.04 -1.25 -7.79
C GLY A 18 3.02 -0.69 -6.79
N LYS A 19 3.45 0.16 -5.86
CA LYS A 19 2.60 0.86 -4.89
C LYS A 19 1.50 1.70 -5.56
N THR A 20 1.86 2.62 -6.44
CA THR A 20 0.89 3.44 -7.21
C THR A 20 -0.06 2.58 -8.05
N ALA A 21 0.45 1.50 -8.65
CA ALA A 21 -0.40 0.54 -9.38
C ALA A 21 -1.40 -0.16 -8.44
N LEU A 22 -1.00 -0.50 -7.22
CA LEU A 22 -1.92 -1.06 -6.22
C LEU A 22 -3.01 -0.05 -5.86
N LEU A 23 -2.66 1.21 -5.61
CA LEU A 23 -3.62 2.28 -5.30
C LEU A 23 -4.62 2.50 -6.45
N GLU A 24 -4.14 2.55 -7.68
CA GLU A 24 -4.99 2.67 -8.88
C GLU A 24 -6.00 1.52 -8.97
N ARG A 25 -5.53 0.29 -8.82
CA ARG A 25 -6.36 -0.91 -8.89
C ARG A 25 -7.37 -1.00 -7.76
N LEU A 26 -6.94 -0.72 -6.52
CA LEU A 26 -7.82 -0.69 -5.35
C LEU A 26 -8.91 0.37 -5.50
N SER A 27 -8.52 1.62 -5.79
CA SER A 27 -9.48 2.72 -5.96
C SER A 27 -10.50 2.40 -7.05
N ARG A 28 -10.07 1.89 -8.21
CA ARG A 28 -10.97 1.49 -9.30
C ARG A 28 -11.99 0.42 -8.90
N LYS A 29 -11.57 -0.61 -8.15
CA LYS A 29 -12.46 -1.73 -7.78
C LYS A 29 -13.35 -1.44 -6.58
N MET A 30 -12.96 -0.48 -5.75
CA MET A 30 -13.62 -0.22 -4.47
C MET A 30 -14.46 1.07 -4.46
N MET A 31 -14.22 2.01 -5.37
CA MET A 31 -14.90 3.32 -5.37
C MET A 31 -16.42 3.28 -5.58
N ASP A 32 -16.97 2.20 -6.15
CA ASP A 32 -18.42 2.03 -6.29
C ASP A 32 -19.11 1.76 -4.94
N ARG A 33 -18.34 1.36 -3.92
CA ARG A 33 -18.85 1.00 -2.59
C ARG A 33 -18.35 1.88 -1.47
N TYR A 34 -17.16 2.45 -1.60
CA TYR A 34 -16.54 3.29 -0.57
C TYR A 34 -16.15 4.64 -1.14
N ASP A 35 -16.27 5.68 -0.32
CA ASP A 35 -15.66 6.97 -0.63
C ASP A 35 -14.15 6.93 -0.32
N ILE A 36 -13.32 7.00 -1.37
CA ILE A 36 -11.86 6.82 -1.31
C ILE A 36 -11.11 8.09 -1.70
N GLY A 37 -10.18 8.51 -0.85
CA GLY A 37 -9.15 9.51 -1.17
C GLY A 37 -7.75 8.89 -1.20
N VAL A 38 -6.86 9.56 -1.92
CA VAL A 38 -5.48 9.12 -2.14
C VAL A 38 -4.51 10.25 -1.82
N ILE A 39 -3.47 9.92 -1.05
CA ILE A 39 -2.32 10.77 -0.81
C ILE A 39 -1.10 10.03 -1.35
N THR A 40 -0.38 10.65 -2.28
CA THR A 40 0.86 10.09 -2.84
C THR A 40 2.04 10.94 -2.43
N ASN A 41 3.13 10.30 -2.03
CA ASN A 41 4.35 10.98 -1.63
C ASN A 41 5.45 10.72 -2.65
N ASP A 42 6.12 11.78 -3.07
CA ASP A 42 7.36 11.69 -3.84
C ASP A 42 8.34 12.78 -3.38
N ILE A 43 9.62 12.57 -3.63
CA ILE A 43 10.67 13.40 -3.02
C ILE A 43 10.73 14.77 -3.69
N TYR A 44 10.66 14.79 -5.03
CA TYR A 44 10.93 15.98 -5.84
C TYR A 44 9.87 16.27 -6.90
N THR A 45 8.82 15.45 -7.00
CA THR A 45 7.81 15.57 -8.05
C THR A 45 6.41 15.26 -7.52
N LYS A 46 5.40 15.37 -8.40
CA LYS A 46 4.04 14.88 -8.16
C LYS A 46 3.63 13.83 -9.19
N GLU A 47 4.60 13.10 -9.74
CA GLU A 47 4.40 12.14 -10.82
C GLU A 47 3.31 11.12 -10.47
N ASP A 48 3.34 10.55 -9.25
CA ASP A 48 2.35 9.56 -8.82
C ASP A 48 0.94 10.17 -8.64
N ALA A 49 0.83 11.41 -8.17
CA ALA A 49 -0.45 12.12 -8.09
C ALA A 49 -1.01 12.42 -9.48
N GLU A 50 -0.14 12.84 -10.42
CA GLU A 50 -0.52 13.05 -11.81
C GLU A 50 -0.93 11.76 -12.50
N PHE A 51 -0.19 10.67 -12.25
CA PHE A 51 -0.52 9.34 -12.73
C PHE A 51 -1.90 8.92 -12.23
N MET A 52 -2.17 9.06 -10.93
CA MET A 52 -3.47 8.74 -10.34
C MET A 52 -4.59 9.61 -10.93
N THR A 53 -4.34 10.91 -11.12
CA THR A 53 -5.34 11.82 -11.73
C THR A 53 -5.67 11.43 -13.17
N LYS A 54 -4.68 10.98 -13.94
CA LYS A 54 -4.85 10.61 -15.37
C LYS A 54 -5.43 9.21 -15.54
N ASN A 55 -5.07 8.27 -14.67
CA ASN A 55 -5.29 6.84 -14.90
C ASN A 55 -6.30 6.22 -13.96
N SER A 56 -6.48 6.73 -12.74
CA SER A 56 -7.53 6.24 -11.85
C SER A 56 -8.91 6.75 -12.29
N LEU A 57 -9.95 6.27 -11.64
CA LEU A 57 -11.32 6.76 -11.83
C LEU A 57 -11.74 7.79 -10.75
N LEU A 58 -10.82 8.16 -9.86
CA LEU A 58 -11.12 9.13 -8.81
C LEU A 58 -11.14 10.56 -9.37
N PRO A 59 -12.01 11.44 -8.84
CA PRO A 59 -11.92 12.86 -9.14
C PRO A 59 -10.60 13.43 -8.62
N LYS A 60 -10.01 14.37 -9.36
CA LYS A 60 -8.71 14.98 -9.03
C LYS A 60 -8.67 15.53 -7.60
N GLU A 61 -9.78 16.07 -7.13
CA GLU A 61 -9.90 16.71 -5.82
C GLU A 61 -9.73 15.72 -4.66
N LYS A 62 -9.87 14.41 -4.91
CA LYS A 62 -9.63 13.31 -3.96
C LYS A 62 -8.19 12.79 -3.98
N ILE A 63 -7.31 13.38 -4.80
CA ILE A 63 -5.91 12.98 -4.94
C ILE A 63 -5.04 14.15 -4.51
N ILE A 64 -4.22 13.95 -3.47
CA ILE A 64 -3.25 14.95 -3.00
C ILE A 64 -1.83 14.41 -3.22
N GLY A 65 -1.01 15.17 -3.95
CA GLY A 65 0.42 14.91 -4.10
C GLY A 65 1.25 15.71 -3.10
N VAL A 66 1.95 15.02 -2.20
CA VAL A 66 2.86 15.59 -1.20
C VAL A 66 4.30 15.45 -1.70
N GLU A 67 4.95 16.57 -1.93
CA GLU A 67 6.38 16.63 -2.18
C GLU A 67 7.10 16.66 -0.83
N THR A 68 7.71 15.55 -0.43
CA THR A 68 8.20 15.41 0.94
C THR A 68 9.49 16.17 1.19
N GLY A 69 10.35 16.27 0.17
CA GLY A 69 11.77 16.53 0.35
C GLY A 69 12.46 15.43 1.18
N GLY A 70 13.77 15.28 1.01
CA GLY A 70 14.56 14.34 1.84
C GLY A 70 14.15 12.87 1.72
N CYS A 71 14.34 12.09 2.79
CA CYS A 71 14.07 10.65 2.80
C CYS A 71 12.58 10.35 3.00
N PRO A 72 11.96 9.47 2.19
CA PRO A 72 10.52 9.16 2.29
C PRO A 72 10.07 8.69 3.67
N HIS A 73 10.86 7.87 4.37
CA HIS A 73 10.52 7.39 5.71
C HIS A 73 10.28 8.53 6.71
N THR A 74 10.98 9.66 6.58
CA THR A 74 10.77 10.83 7.45
C THR A 74 9.33 11.30 7.37
N ALA A 75 8.81 11.48 6.15
CA ALA A 75 7.48 12.02 5.91
C ALA A 75 6.34 11.07 6.32
N ILE A 76 6.62 9.78 6.53
CA ILE A 76 5.61 8.80 6.94
C ILE A 76 5.79 8.30 8.37
N ARG A 77 6.90 8.62 9.04
CA ARG A 77 7.24 8.09 10.37
C ARG A 77 7.77 9.14 11.34
N GLU A 78 8.94 9.72 11.05
CA GLU A 78 9.61 10.61 12.00
C GLU A 78 8.94 12.00 12.09
N ASP A 79 8.50 12.54 10.95
CA ASP A 79 7.75 13.78 10.84
C ASP A 79 6.63 13.60 9.81
N ALA A 80 5.50 13.05 10.28
CA ALA A 80 4.33 12.80 9.47
C ALA A 80 3.43 14.04 9.25
N SER A 81 3.87 15.24 9.67
CA SER A 81 3.03 16.45 9.72
C SER A 81 2.38 16.79 8.37
N MET A 82 3.15 16.79 7.27
CA MET A 82 2.63 17.09 5.92
C MET A 82 1.55 16.10 5.48
N ASN A 83 1.73 14.81 5.82
CA ASN A 83 0.75 13.78 5.49
C ASN A 83 -0.51 13.89 6.37
N LEU A 84 -0.34 14.20 7.66
CA LEU A 84 -1.47 14.44 8.56
C LEU A 84 -2.29 15.66 8.13
N GLU A 85 -1.65 16.73 7.67
CA GLU A 85 -2.33 17.89 7.09
C GLU A 85 -3.09 17.53 5.81
N ALA A 86 -2.49 16.75 4.91
CA ALA A 86 -3.17 16.25 3.69
C ALA A 86 -4.37 15.34 4.01
N VAL A 87 -4.26 14.49 5.05
CA VAL A 87 -5.39 13.70 5.57
C VAL A 87 -6.51 14.61 6.06
N ASP A 88 -6.18 15.62 6.87
CA ASP A 88 -7.17 16.56 7.40
C ASP A 88 -7.83 17.38 6.28
N GLU A 89 -7.08 17.76 5.24
CA GLU A 89 -7.61 18.44 4.06
C GLU A 89 -8.65 17.58 3.32
N LEU A 90 -8.32 16.30 3.05
CA LEU A 90 -9.26 15.36 2.42
C LEU A 90 -10.50 15.14 3.27
N ALA A 91 -10.34 14.90 4.57
CA ALA A 91 -11.45 14.65 5.48
C ALA A 91 -12.39 15.86 5.60
N LYS A 92 -11.86 17.08 5.61
CA LYS A 92 -12.67 18.31 5.61
C LYS A 92 -13.38 18.52 4.27
N ARG A 93 -12.70 18.24 3.15
CA ARG A 93 -13.27 18.40 1.80
C ARG A 93 -14.35 17.36 1.51
N PHE A 94 -14.20 16.15 2.02
CA PHE A 94 -15.12 15.03 1.81
C PHE A 94 -15.56 14.43 3.16
N PRO A 95 -16.59 14.99 3.81
CA PRO A 95 -17.03 14.55 5.15
C PRO A 95 -17.52 13.09 5.25
N ASN A 96 -17.79 12.46 4.11
CA ASN A 96 -18.23 11.07 4.02
C ASN A 96 -17.11 10.12 3.57
N ILE A 97 -15.86 10.59 3.48
CA ILE A 97 -14.73 9.74 3.12
C ILE A 97 -14.61 8.56 4.11
N GLU A 98 -14.38 7.36 3.60
CA GLU A 98 -14.33 6.11 4.37
C GLU A 98 -12.93 5.49 4.32
N LEU A 99 -12.19 5.73 3.24
CA LEU A 99 -10.84 5.21 3.04
C LEU A 99 -9.90 6.32 2.57
N ILE A 100 -8.74 6.42 3.21
CA ILE A 100 -7.63 7.24 2.72
C ILE A 100 -6.43 6.32 2.51
N LEU A 101 -6.04 6.15 1.24
CA LEU A 101 -4.84 5.39 0.87
C LEU A 101 -3.65 6.36 0.85
N ILE A 102 -2.59 6.02 1.58
CA ILE A 102 -1.39 6.86 1.71
C ILE A 102 -0.21 6.09 1.16
N GLU A 103 0.27 6.48 -0.02
CA GLU A 103 1.47 5.91 -0.62
C GLU A 103 2.73 6.62 -0.11
N SER A 104 3.71 5.85 0.37
CA SER A 104 5.05 6.38 0.65
C SER A 104 5.81 6.64 -0.65
N GLY A 105 6.78 7.56 -0.61
CA GLY A 105 7.85 7.53 -1.61
C GLY A 105 8.57 6.18 -1.58
N GLY A 106 9.18 5.78 -2.70
CA GLY A 106 9.92 4.52 -2.76
C GLY A 106 11.14 4.52 -1.83
N ASP A 107 11.24 3.53 -0.95
CA ASP A 107 12.27 3.50 0.10
C ASP A 107 12.80 2.08 0.38
N ASN A 108 13.85 1.98 1.18
CA ASN A 108 14.49 0.73 1.55
C ASN A 108 13.62 -0.14 2.49
N LEU A 109 14.07 -1.37 2.76
CA LEU A 109 13.31 -2.38 3.52
C LEU A 109 13.06 -2.02 5.01
N SER A 110 13.65 -0.93 5.51
CA SER A 110 13.44 -0.42 6.87
C SER A 110 12.28 0.58 7.00
N ALA A 111 11.66 1.00 5.90
CA ALA A 111 10.56 1.93 5.91
C ALA A 111 9.29 1.31 6.51
N THR A 112 8.66 2.06 7.41
CA THR A 112 7.36 1.75 8.02
C THR A 112 6.62 3.05 8.29
N PHE A 113 5.29 3.00 8.32
CA PHE A 113 4.48 4.13 8.75
C PHE A 113 4.51 4.29 10.27
N SER A 114 4.36 5.53 10.74
CA SER A 114 3.95 5.81 12.13
C SER A 114 2.52 5.31 12.35
N PRO A 115 2.19 4.72 13.52
CA PRO A 115 0.81 4.43 13.90
C PRO A 115 -0.10 5.66 13.91
N ASP A 116 0.46 6.86 14.08
CA ASP A 116 -0.32 8.09 14.02
C ASP A 116 -0.81 8.39 12.59
N LEU A 117 -0.09 7.91 11.56
CA LEU A 117 -0.41 8.17 10.16
C LEU A 117 -1.21 7.03 9.50
N ALA A 118 -0.95 5.77 9.83
CA ALA A 118 -1.63 4.62 9.23
C ALA A 118 -2.23 3.72 10.30
N ASP A 119 -3.52 3.37 10.16
CA ASP A 119 -4.18 2.42 11.08
C ASP A 119 -3.79 0.97 10.73
N VAL A 120 -3.60 0.70 9.44
CA VAL A 120 -3.08 -0.56 8.92
C VAL A 120 -2.09 -0.30 7.79
N THR A 121 -1.18 -1.24 7.58
CA THR A 121 -0.07 -1.12 6.65
C THR A 121 0.02 -2.27 5.65
N ILE A 122 0.17 -1.91 4.38
CA ILE A 122 0.52 -2.83 3.29
C ILE A 122 1.95 -2.51 2.86
N PHE A 123 2.83 -3.52 2.87
CA PHE A 123 4.18 -3.38 2.32
C PHE A 123 4.27 -4.10 0.99
N VAL A 124 4.73 -3.42 -0.06
CA VAL A 124 4.81 -3.95 -1.42
C VAL A 124 6.27 -4.17 -1.80
N ILE A 125 6.64 -5.42 -2.01
CA ILE A 125 7.87 -5.81 -2.69
C ILE A 125 7.50 -6.42 -4.05
N ASP A 126 8.50 -6.65 -4.91
CA ASP A 126 8.25 -7.29 -6.19
C ASP A 126 9.35 -8.30 -6.55
N VAL A 127 9.00 -9.25 -7.41
CA VAL A 127 9.88 -10.34 -7.82
C VAL A 127 11.13 -9.84 -8.54
N SER A 128 11.05 -8.73 -9.28
CA SER A 128 12.20 -8.17 -10.00
C SER A 128 13.26 -7.54 -9.07
N GLY A 129 12.92 -7.25 -7.81
CA GLY A 129 13.89 -6.94 -6.75
C GLY A 129 14.78 -8.14 -6.37
N GLY A 130 14.38 -9.34 -6.79
CA GLY A 130 15.12 -10.60 -6.68
C GLY A 130 14.56 -11.55 -5.62
N GLU A 131 14.70 -12.85 -5.88
CA GLU A 131 14.21 -13.96 -5.03
C GLU A 131 14.58 -13.81 -3.54
N LYS A 132 15.74 -13.20 -3.25
CA LYS A 132 16.27 -13.01 -1.90
C LYS A 132 15.61 -11.92 -1.07
N ILE A 133 14.71 -11.12 -1.63
CA ILE A 133 14.14 -9.96 -0.92
C ILE A 133 13.40 -10.38 0.36
N PRO A 134 12.50 -11.40 0.36
CA PRO A 134 11.82 -11.84 1.59
C PRO A 134 12.80 -12.16 2.73
N ARG A 135 13.85 -12.97 2.47
CA ARG A 135 14.85 -13.33 3.50
C ARG A 135 15.78 -12.21 3.94
N LYS A 136 15.86 -11.08 3.22
CA LYS A 136 16.56 -9.88 3.71
C LYS A 136 15.80 -9.22 4.87
N GLY A 137 14.52 -9.51 5.04
CA GLY A 137 13.71 -9.04 6.16
C GLY A 137 13.51 -7.53 6.16
N GLY A 138 13.58 -6.93 7.34
CA GLY A 138 13.17 -5.55 7.59
C GLY A 138 11.74 -5.45 8.13
N PRO A 139 11.42 -4.38 8.85
CA PRO A 139 10.11 -4.20 9.49
C PRO A 139 8.96 -4.17 8.46
N GLY A 140 9.17 -3.67 7.25
CA GLY A 140 8.17 -3.75 6.18
C GLY A 140 7.80 -5.19 5.82
N ILE A 141 8.78 -6.08 5.66
CA ILE A 141 8.55 -7.50 5.33
C ILE A 141 8.03 -8.28 6.54
N THR A 142 8.55 -8.02 7.73
CA THR A 142 8.31 -8.86 8.92
C THR A 142 7.11 -8.42 9.76
N ARG A 143 6.74 -7.12 9.72
CA ARG A 143 5.77 -6.54 10.67
C ARG A 143 4.57 -5.87 10.03
N SER A 144 4.60 -5.51 8.74
CA SER A 144 3.41 -5.01 8.03
C SER A 144 2.20 -5.92 8.23
N ASP A 145 1.02 -5.32 8.27
CA ASP A 145 -0.22 -6.06 8.48
C ASP A 145 -0.52 -6.96 7.27
N LEU A 146 -0.18 -6.50 6.07
CA LEU A 146 -0.14 -7.29 4.84
C LEU A 146 1.15 -7.06 4.06
N LEU A 147 1.78 -8.14 3.58
CA LEU A 147 2.85 -8.06 2.57
C LEU A 147 2.28 -8.44 1.20
N LEU A 148 2.56 -7.62 0.19
CA LEU A 148 2.30 -7.91 -1.21
C LEU A 148 3.62 -8.22 -1.92
N ILE A 149 3.70 -9.38 -2.57
CA ILE A 149 4.81 -9.77 -3.44
C ILE A 149 4.32 -9.70 -4.88
N ASN A 150 4.58 -8.57 -5.53
CA ASN A 150 4.04 -8.21 -6.83
C ASN A 150 4.93 -8.66 -8.01
N LYS A 151 4.39 -8.56 -9.22
CA LYS A 151 5.04 -8.86 -10.50
C LYS A 151 5.50 -10.32 -10.63
N ILE A 152 4.67 -11.25 -10.17
CA ILE A 152 4.98 -12.69 -10.23
C ILE A 152 5.18 -13.22 -11.66
N ASP A 153 4.59 -12.55 -12.64
CA ASP A 153 4.78 -12.82 -14.07
C ASP A 153 6.22 -12.61 -14.54
N LEU A 154 7.01 -11.80 -13.83
CA LEU A 154 8.41 -11.56 -14.15
C LEU A 154 9.37 -12.61 -13.57
N ALA A 155 8.89 -13.55 -12.74
CA ALA A 155 9.74 -14.54 -12.08
C ALA A 155 10.65 -15.32 -13.06
N PRO A 156 10.17 -15.82 -14.22
CA PRO A 156 11.01 -16.51 -15.18
C PRO A 156 12.07 -15.60 -15.83
N MET A 157 11.78 -14.30 -15.95
CA MET A 157 12.66 -13.34 -16.61
C MET A 157 13.85 -12.95 -15.74
N VAL A 158 13.70 -13.02 -14.41
CA VAL A 158 14.75 -12.66 -13.44
C VAL A 158 15.36 -13.87 -12.72
N GLY A 159 14.95 -15.09 -13.10
CA GLY A 159 15.44 -16.33 -12.51
C GLY A 159 15.07 -16.50 -11.04
N ALA A 160 13.87 -16.05 -10.65
CA ALA A 160 13.37 -16.18 -9.28
C ALA A 160 12.37 -17.34 -9.16
N SER A 161 12.49 -18.15 -8.10
CA SER A 161 11.49 -19.15 -7.74
C SER A 161 10.46 -18.56 -6.77
N LEU A 162 9.18 -18.57 -7.18
CA LEU A 162 8.08 -18.16 -6.31
C LEU A 162 7.95 -19.06 -5.07
N GLU A 163 8.27 -20.35 -5.21
CA GLU A 163 8.27 -21.31 -4.09
C GLU A 163 9.33 -20.95 -3.04
N VAL A 164 10.54 -20.53 -3.47
CA VAL A 164 11.58 -20.07 -2.55
C VAL A 164 11.16 -18.77 -1.87
N MET A 165 10.60 -17.82 -2.62
CA MET A 165 10.08 -16.57 -2.06
C MET A 165 8.96 -16.81 -1.06
N GLU A 166 8.08 -17.78 -1.31
CA GLU A 166 7.00 -18.18 -0.40
C GLU A 166 7.58 -18.71 0.91
N ASN A 167 8.48 -19.70 0.84
CA ASN A 167 9.12 -20.28 2.01
C ASN A 167 9.86 -19.24 2.84
N ASP A 168 10.59 -18.34 2.19
CA ASP A 168 11.28 -17.23 2.85
C ASP A 168 10.28 -16.25 3.49
N ALA A 169 9.19 -15.89 2.81
CA ALA A 169 8.16 -15.01 3.34
C ALA A 169 7.46 -15.61 4.57
N ARG A 170 7.02 -16.88 4.52
CA ARG A 170 6.41 -17.60 5.66
C ARG A 170 7.33 -17.58 6.88
N ARG A 171 8.62 -17.91 6.68
CA ARG A 171 9.63 -17.88 7.74
C ARG A 171 9.79 -16.49 8.36
N MET A 172 9.87 -15.45 7.53
CA MET A 172 10.13 -14.09 8.01
C MET A 172 8.89 -13.42 8.62
N ARG A 173 7.68 -13.83 8.20
CA ARG A 173 6.41 -13.25 8.64
C ARG A 173 5.78 -13.94 9.84
N GLN A 174 6.22 -15.16 10.18
CA GLN A 174 5.79 -15.88 11.38
C GLN A 174 4.26 -15.96 11.50
N GLY A 175 3.57 -16.30 10.40
CA GLY A 175 2.10 -16.42 10.35
C GLY A 175 1.34 -15.16 9.97
N LYS A 176 2.01 -14.00 9.83
CA LYS A 176 1.38 -12.78 9.28
C LYS A 176 1.08 -12.94 7.78
N PRO A 177 -0.07 -12.45 7.30
CA PRO A 177 -0.54 -12.78 5.95
C PRO A 177 0.27 -12.09 4.85
N PHE A 178 0.40 -12.74 3.71
CA PHE A 178 0.94 -12.14 2.48
C PHE A 178 0.23 -12.66 1.23
N VAL A 179 0.39 -11.93 0.13
CA VAL A 179 -0.25 -12.21 -1.15
C VAL A 179 0.77 -12.12 -2.27
N PHE A 180 0.81 -13.12 -3.14
CA PHE A 180 1.43 -13.00 -4.46
C PHE A 180 0.48 -12.29 -5.41
N SER A 181 1.00 -11.37 -6.23
CA SER A 181 0.17 -10.62 -7.17
C SER A 181 0.83 -10.34 -8.51
N ASN A 182 -0.03 -10.19 -9.50
CA ASN A 182 0.28 -9.52 -10.76
C ASN A 182 -0.78 -8.45 -10.99
N LEU A 183 -0.47 -7.21 -10.58
CA LEU A 183 -1.39 -6.09 -10.72
C LEU A 183 -1.68 -5.68 -12.18
N ARG A 184 -0.94 -6.23 -13.16
CA ARG A 184 -1.26 -6.04 -14.58
C ARG A 184 -2.49 -6.86 -15.00
N SER A 185 -2.64 -8.07 -14.45
CA SER A 185 -3.75 -9.00 -14.72
C SER A 185 -4.81 -9.05 -13.61
N ASP A 186 -4.68 -8.19 -12.60
CA ASP A 186 -5.47 -8.20 -11.35
C ASP A 186 -5.33 -9.49 -10.50
N GLU A 187 -4.33 -10.33 -10.78
CA GLU A 187 -4.08 -11.54 -10.00
C GLU A 187 -3.66 -11.16 -8.57
N GLY A 188 -4.31 -11.77 -7.58
CA GLY A 188 -4.11 -11.48 -6.15
C GLY A 188 -4.82 -10.22 -5.64
N LEU A 189 -5.36 -9.37 -6.52
CA LEU A 189 -6.02 -8.12 -6.12
C LEU A 189 -7.25 -8.36 -5.25
N GLU A 190 -8.09 -9.34 -5.60
CA GLU A 190 -9.28 -9.70 -4.81
C GLU A 190 -8.92 -10.18 -3.39
N SER A 191 -7.79 -10.88 -3.20
CA SER A 191 -7.31 -11.24 -1.87
C SER A 191 -6.91 -10.00 -1.05
N VAL A 192 -6.31 -8.99 -1.69
CA VAL A 192 -5.98 -7.71 -1.02
C VAL A 192 -7.26 -6.96 -0.64
N ILE A 193 -8.24 -6.87 -1.55
CA ILE A 193 -9.53 -6.21 -1.28
C ILE A 193 -10.27 -6.92 -0.14
N GLY A 194 -10.34 -8.26 -0.18
CA GLY A 194 -10.93 -9.05 0.89
C GLY A 194 -10.22 -8.84 2.23
N TRP A 195 -8.89 -8.69 2.22
CA TRP A 195 -8.11 -8.43 3.43
C TRP A 195 -8.43 -7.04 4.00
N ILE A 196 -8.52 -6.01 3.14
CA ILE A 196 -8.92 -4.66 3.56
C ILE A 196 -10.32 -4.69 4.18
N LYS A 197 -11.30 -5.32 3.51
CA LYS A 197 -12.67 -5.43 4.02
C LYS A 197 -12.72 -6.14 5.37
N LYS A 198 -12.02 -7.28 5.51
CA LYS A 198 -12.06 -8.09 6.72
C LYS A 198 -11.33 -7.46 7.90
N TYR A 199 -10.14 -6.90 7.68
CA TYR A 199 -9.23 -6.51 8.75
C TYR A 199 -9.09 -5.01 8.96
N ALA A 200 -9.30 -4.20 7.92
CA ALA A 200 -9.25 -2.74 8.04
C ALA A 200 -10.64 -2.14 8.26
N LEU A 201 -11.64 -2.59 7.47
CA LEU A 201 -13.03 -2.15 7.56
C LEU A 201 -13.89 -2.98 8.51
N LEU A 202 -13.35 -4.10 9.01
CA LEU A 202 -14.02 -5.02 9.96
C LEU A 202 -15.37 -5.56 9.47
N GLU A 203 -15.52 -5.75 8.15
CA GLU A 203 -16.71 -6.34 7.57
C GLU A 203 -16.86 -7.82 7.93
N GLU A 204 -18.10 -8.26 8.14
CA GLU A 204 -18.45 -9.65 8.37
C GLU A 204 -18.43 -10.46 7.06
N ILE A 205 -17.21 -10.74 6.57
CA ILE A 205 -16.96 -11.59 5.40
C ILE A 205 -16.07 -12.77 5.76
N GLU A 206 -16.04 -13.80 4.91
CA GLU A 206 -15.05 -14.88 5.00
C GLU A 206 -13.64 -14.33 4.77
N GLU A 207 -12.65 -14.90 5.46
CA GLU A 207 -11.25 -14.53 5.23
C GLU A 207 -10.85 -14.91 3.80
N PRO A 208 -10.27 -13.99 3.01
CA PRO A 208 -9.81 -14.33 1.67
C PRO A 208 -8.65 -15.34 1.74
N ASN A 209 -8.34 -15.98 0.62
CA ASN A 209 -7.19 -16.87 0.55
C ASN A 209 -5.89 -16.05 0.66
N LEU A 210 -5.16 -16.22 1.77
CA LEU A 210 -3.92 -15.54 2.12
C LEU A 210 -2.84 -16.57 2.47
N TYR A 211 -1.60 -16.30 2.06
CA TYR A 211 -0.44 -17.09 2.49
C TYR A 211 -0.02 -16.67 3.90
N ARG A 212 0.54 -17.58 4.71
CA ARG A 212 0.91 -17.34 6.13
C ARG A 212 2.19 -18.04 6.57
#